data_AF-A0A2E5F213-F1
#
_entry.id   AF-A0A2E5F213-F1
#
_cell.length_a   1.000
_cell.length_b   1.000
_cell.length_c   1.000
_cell.angle_alpha   90.00
_cell.angle_beta   90.00
_cell.angle_gamma   90.00
#
_symmetry.space_group_name_H-M   'P 1'
#
loop_
_entity.id
_entity.type
_entity.pdbx_description
1 polymer ?
#
loop_
_entity_poly.entity_id
_entity_poly.type
_entity_poly.pdbx_seq_one_letter_code
_entity_poly.pdbx_strand_id
1 'polypeptide(L)'
;MHNDEKKKSHNSFNLFSNILPSLGPIALVTFSVLTVFIFLWGEIVADPQIEVYQFDAGSIEQFDIGKIVILDDMNFYLIGMEDGRIRAVDGRNEQSGCNVIYDSDDIRGTSKNPLSITGVLLDLCSDSVWALTGDAISGANYPLRTPQVTYKRGEEGILHVWVEVITVLDR
;
A
#
# COMPACT_ATOMS: atom_id res chain seq x y z
N MET A 1 -12.53 -61.22 67.06
CA MET A 1 -13.97 -61.13 66.72
C MET A 1 -14.07 -60.33 65.44
N HIS A 2 -14.20 -61.01 64.28
CA HIS A 2 -15.48 -61.30 63.60
C HIS A 2 -16.24 -59.99 63.26
N ASN A 3 -16.10 -59.52 62.02
CA ASN A 3 -17.04 -59.69 60.90
C ASN A 3 -18.18 -58.66 60.96
N ASP A 4 -18.27 -57.76 59.99
CA ASP A 4 -19.30 -57.89 58.93
C ASP A 4 -19.17 -56.82 57.84
N GLU A 5 -19.40 -57.30 56.62
CA GLU A 5 -19.51 -56.55 55.38
C GLU A 5 -20.73 -55.60 55.37
N LYS A 6 -20.62 -54.48 54.63
CA LYS A 6 -21.70 -54.11 53.69
C LYS A 6 -21.24 -53.17 52.57
N LYS A 7 -21.27 -53.72 51.35
CA LYS A 7 -21.31 -53.01 50.07
C LYS A 7 -22.44 -51.96 50.02
N LYS A 8 -22.13 -50.78 49.48
CA LYS A 8 -22.96 -49.99 48.54
C LYS A 8 -22.11 -48.79 48.12
N SER A 9 -21.58 -48.76 46.90
CA SER A 9 -22.27 -48.35 45.67
C SER A 9 -21.57 -47.08 45.20
N HIS A 10 -20.86 -47.20 44.07
CA HIS A 10 -20.43 -46.07 43.25
C HIS A 10 -21.51 -45.00 43.21
N ASN A 11 -21.13 -43.73 43.43
CA ASN A 11 -21.81 -42.60 42.82
C ASN A 11 -20.96 -41.33 42.89
N SER A 12 -21.03 -40.58 41.78
CA SER A 12 -20.52 -39.22 41.54
C SER A 12 -19.06 -39.07 41.12
N PHE A 13 -18.70 -39.76 40.04
CA PHE A 13 -18.06 -39.06 38.93
C PHE A 13 -19.03 -37.97 38.43
N ASN A 14 -18.50 -36.81 38.02
CA ASN A 14 -19.18 -35.66 37.39
C ASN A 14 -19.77 -34.60 38.33
N LEU A 15 -18.89 -33.74 38.87
CA LEU A 15 -19.27 -32.43 39.43
C LEU A 15 -19.10 -31.27 38.43
N PHE A 16 -18.92 -31.56 37.14
CA PHE A 16 -18.75 -30.52 36.09
C PHE A 16 -19.63 -30.72 34.85
N SER A 17 -20.74 -31.45 34.93
CA SER A 17 -21.64 -31.65 33.78
C SER A 17 -22.94 -30.86 33.83
N ASN A 18 -23.19 -30.01 34.82
CA ASN A 18 -24.51 -29.39 35.03
C ASN A 18 -24.51 -27.86 35.11
N ILE A 19 -23.75 -27.17 34.25
CA ILE A 19 -23.99 -25.75 33.94
C ILE A 19 -24.14 -25.59 32.42
N LEU A 20 -25.19 -26.17 31.85
CA LEU A 20 -25.80 -25.67 30.61
C LEU A 20 -27.13 -26.41 30.36
N PRO A 21 -28.27 -25.84 30.78
CA PRO A 21 -29.45 -25.99 29.93
C PRO A 21 -30.41 -24.79 30.07
N SER A 22 -30.19 -23.72 29.31
CA SER A 22 -31.30 -22.86 28.80
C SER A 22 -30.83 -21.77 27.84
N LEU A 23 -29.52 -21.48 27.77
CA LEU A 23 -28.96 -20.48 26.85
C LEU A 23 -28.82 -20.97 25.41
N GLY A 24 -29.06 -22.26 25.13
CA GLY A 24 -28.84 -22.87 23.81
C GLY A 24 -29.49 -22.12 22.64
N PRO A 25 -30.79 -21.82 22.67
CA PRO A 25 -31.45 -21.10 21.57
C PRO A 25 -31.05 -19.62 21.51
N ILE A 26 -30.94 -18.96 22.66
CA ILE A 26 -30.63 -17.52 22.74
C ILE A 26 -29.20 -17.26 22.29
N ALA A 27 -28.24 -18.05 22.75
CA ALA A 27 -26.84 -17.93 22.36
C ALA A 27 -26.67 -18.16 20.84
N LEU A 28 -27.41 -19.11 20.26
CA LEU A 28 -27.35 -19.41 18.82
C LEU A 28 -27.93 -18.24 18.00
N VAL A 29 -29.05 -17.66 18.45
CA VAL A 29 -29.62 -16.45 17.84
C VAL A 29 -28.66 -15.27 17.96
N THR A 30 -28.08 -15.01 19.14
CA THR A 30 -27.12 -13.91 19.34
C THR A 30 -25.89 -14.07 18.47
N PHE A 31 -25.33 -15.28 18.36
CA PHE A 31 -24.17 -15.54 17.52
C PHE A 31 -24.51 -15.35 16.04
N SER A 32 -25.69 -15.81 15.62
CA SER A 32 -26.18 -15.63 14.25
C SER A 32 -26.36 -14.15 13.91
N VAL A 33 -27.00 -13.37 14.78
CA VAL A 33 -27.19 -11.93 14.61
C VAL A 33 -25.84 -11.20 14.59
N LEU A 34 -24.93 -11.52 15.52
CA LEU A 34 -23.60 -10.91 15.55
C LEU A 34 -22.83 -11.22 14.27
N THR A 35 -22.91 -12.45 13.77
CA THR A 35 -22.24 -12.86 12.53
C THR A 35 -22.78 -12.07 11.34
N VAL A 36 -24.11 -12.00 11.17
CA VAL A 36 -24.74 -11.19 10.11
C VAL A 36 -24.35 -9.72 10.24
N PHE A 37 -24.33 -9.19 11.47
CA PHE A 37 -23.95 -7.81 11.71
C PHE A 37 -22.49 -7.53 11.36
N ILE A 38 -21.55 -8.44 11.66
CA ILE A 38 -20.13 -8.32 11.27
C ILE A 38 -19.99 -8.30 9.75
N PHE A 39 -20.70 -9.17 9.03
CA PHE A 39 -20.66 -9.19 7.57
C PHE A 39 -21.23 -7.90 6.96
N LEU A 40 -22.39 -7.43 7.45
CA LEU A 40 -23.01 -6.19 7.00
C LEU A 40 -22.16 -4.95 7.34
N TRP A 41 -21.51 -4.93 8.50
CA TRP A 41 -20.59 -3.85 8.86
C TRP A 41 -19.33 -3.85 8.00
N GLY A 42 -18.77 -5.03 7.71
CA GLY A 42 -17.63 -5.17 6.81
C GLY A 42 -17.92 -4.61 5.42
N GLU A 43 -19.09 -4.92 4.85
CA GLU A 43 -19.47 -4.46 3.51
C GLU A 43 -19.69 -2.94 3.41
N ILE A 44 -20.19 -2.30 4.49
CA ILE A 44 -20.49 -0.86 4.48
C ILE A 44 -19.25 -0.01 4.83
N VAL A 45 -18.36 -0.51 5.70
CA VAL A 45 -17.23 0.26 6.23
C VAL A 45 -15.90 -0.06 5.53
N ALA A 46 -15.73 -1.26 4.97
CA ALA A 46 -14.42 -1.74 4.54
C ALA A 46 -14.17 -1.71 3.02
N ASP A 47 -14.97 -1.01 2.22
CA ASP A 47 -14.70 -0.86 0.79
C ASP A 47 -13.94 0.45 0.52
N PRO A 48 -12.58 0.44 0.48
CA PRO A 48 -11.82 1.59 0.06
C PRO A 48 -12.19 1.92 -1.39
N GLN A 49 -12.54 3.19 -1.65
CA GLN A 49 -12.78 3.60 -3.02
C GLN A 49 -11.44 3.68 -3.75
N ILE A 50 -11.18 2.70 -4.61
CA ILE A 50 -10.00 2.68 -5.49
C ILE A 50 -10.32 3.55 -6.71
N GLU A 51 -9.60 4.66 -6.85
CA GLU A 51 -9.64 5.48 -8.05
C GLU A 51 -8.41 5.17 -8.91
N VAL A 52 -8.66 4.77 -10.16
CA VAL A 52 -7.62 4.57 -11.16
C VAL A 52 -7.78 5.63 -12.23
N TYR A 53 -6.77 6.47 -12.40
CA TYR A 53 -6.72 7.43 -13.50
C TYR A 53 -5.43 7.27 -14.28
N GLN A 54 -5.48 7.65 -15.55
CA GLN A 54 -4.35 7.62 -16.45
C GLN A 54 -4.17 8.99 -17.09
N PHE A 55 -2.91 9.40 -17.28
CA PHE A 55 -2.58 10.62 -18.00
C PHE A 55 -1.48 10.36 -19.03
N ASP A 56 -1.48 11.17 -20.08
CA ASP A 56 -0.44 11.19 -21.10
C ASP A 56 0.73 12.06 -20.60
N ALA A 57 1.89 11.44 -20.40
CA ALA A 57 3.13 12.13 -20.02
C ALA A 57 3.85 12.72 -21.23
N GLY A 58 3.38 12.43 -22.45
CA GLY A 58 3.88 12.94 -23.73
C GLY A 58 4.60 11.89 -24.58
N SER A 59 5.19 12.35 -25.69
CA SER A 59 5.86 11.49 -26.68
C SER A 59 7.03 10.72 -26.07
N ILE A 60 7.25 9.47 -26.52
CA ILE A 60 8.39 8.64 -26.11
C ILE A 60 9.74 9.32 -26.38
N GLU A 61 9.81 10.17 -27.40
CA GLU A 61 11.05 10.83 -27.85
C GLU A 61 11.63 11.81 -26.82
N GLN A 62 10.83 12.27 -25.86
CA GLN A 62 11.36 13.13 -24.80
C GLN A 62 12.06 12.35 -23.68
N PHE A 63 11.95 11.02 -23.66
CA PHE A 63 12.46 10.16 -22.59
C PHE A 63 13.69 9.38 -23.08
N ASP A 64 14.86 9.93 -22.82
CA ASP A 64 16.14 9.24 -23.03
C ASP A 64 16.63 8.58 -21.74
N ILE A 65 17.54 7.61 -21.87
CA ILE A 65 18.19 6.97 -20.73
C ILE A 65 18.90 8.05 -19.88
N GLY A 66 18.63 8.04 -18.57
CA GLY A 66 19.18 9.00 -17.61
C GLY A 66 18.54 10.38 -17.65
N LYS A 67 17.61 10.63 -18.57
CA LYS A 67 16.89 11.90 -18.67
C LYS A 67 15.71 11.90 -17.70
N ILE A 68 15.58 12.99 -16.96
CA ILE A 68 14.43 13.27 -16.12
C ILE A 68 13.46 14.22 -16.84
N VAL A 69 12.18 13.88 -16.80
CA VAL A 69 11.06 14.70 -17.27
C VAL A 69 10.20 15.00 -16.06
N ILE A 70 10.02 16.30 -15.80
CA ILE A 70 9.30 16.79 -14.63
C ILE A 70 7.92 17.27 -15.10
N LEU A 71 6.88 16.76 -14.46
CA LEU A 71 5.49 17.15 -14.67
C LEU A 71 5.00 17.87 -13.42
N ASP A 72 5.42 19.14 -13.28
CA ASP A 72 5.22 19.95 -12.07
C ASP A 72 3.75 20.07 -11.67
N ASP A 73 2.85 20.28 -12.64
CA ASP A 73 1.40 20.42 -12.41
C ASP A 73 0.79 19.21 -11.71
N MET A 74 1.38 18.02 -11.89
CA MET A 74 0.91 16.77 -11.29
C MET A 74 1.83 16.26 -10.17
N ASN A 75 2.98 16.90 -9.94
CA ASN A 75 4.04 16.45 -9.05
C ASN A 75 4.56 15.05 -9.42
N PHE A 76 4.81 14.82 -10.70
CA PHE A 76 5.35 13.56 -11.21
C PHE A 76 6.75 13.74 -11.79
N TYR A 77 7.60 12.75 -11.53
CA TYR A 77 8.96 12.68 -12.07
C TYR A 77 9.09 11.41 -12.87
N LEU A 78 9.48 11.52 -14.14
CA LEU A 78 9.69 10.39 -15.02
C LEU A 78 11.17 10.29 -15.38
N ILE A 79 11.76 9.11 -15.22
CA ILE A 79 13.16 8.85 -15.51
C ILE A 79 13.31 7.70 -16.52
N GLY A 80 14.13 7.92 -17.54
CA GLY A 80 14.59 6.85 -18.43
C GLY A 80 15.63 5.98 -17.73
N MET A 81 15.36 4.68 -17.64
CA MET A 81 16.21 3.69 -16.97
C MET A 81 17.24 3.09 -17.94
N GLU A 82 18.32 2.51 -17.40
CA GLU A 82 19.40 1.88 -18.18
C GLU A 82 18.94 0.77 -19.13
N ASP A 83 17.84 0.08 -18.78
CA ASP A 83 17.24 -0.98 -19.59
C ASP A 83 16.26 -0.47 -20.65
N GLY A 84 16.17 0.86 -20.84
CA GLY A 84 15.28 1.51 -21.78
C GLY A 84 13.83 1.63 -21.31
N ARG A 85 13.50 1.16 -20.10
CA ARG A 85 12.17 1.41 -19.50
C ARG A 85 12.08 2.83 -18.96
N ILE A 86 10.86 3.35 -18.83
CA ILE A 86 10.60 4.58 -18.11
C ILE A 86 9.99 4.24 -16.76
N ARG A 87 10.45 4.92 -15.72
CA ARG A 87 9.89 4.82 -14.37
C ARG A 87 9.25 6.15 -13.99
N ALA A 88 8.01 6.11 -13.53
CA ALA A 88 7.32 7.25 -12.95
C ALA A 88 7.45 7.19 -11.42
N VAL A 89 7.65 8.35 -10.80
CA VAL A 89 7.67 8.56 -9.36
C VAL A 89 6.64 9.63 -9.02
N ASP A 90 5.74 9.29 -8.11
CA ASP A 90 4.80 10.24 -7.52
C ASP A 90 5.53 11.06 -6.46
N GLY A 91 5.61 12.36 -6.67
CA GLY A 91 6.28 13.30 -5.80
C GLY A 91 5.53 13.62 -4.50
N ARG A 92 4.30 13.14 -4.32
CA ARG A 92 3.54 13.36 -3.09
C ARG A 92 4.03 12.44 -1.97
N ASN A 93 4.51 13.01 -0.87
CA ASN A 93 4.82 12.26 0.34
C ASN A 93 3.61 12.24 1.28
N GLU A 94 2.88 11.11 1.32
CA GLU A 94 1.68 10.96 2.14
C GLU A 94 1.95 11.05 3.64
N GLN A 95 3.17 10.75 4.11
CA GLN A 95 3.47 10.82 5.54
C GLN A 95 3.65 12.25 6.05
N SER A 96 4.28 13.12 5.24
CA SER A 96 4.46 14.53 5.61
C SER A 96 3.34 15.44 5.09
N GLY A 97 2.57 14.98 4.10
CA GLY A 97 1.58 15.78 3.39
C GLY A 97 2.20 16.81 2.43
N CYS A 98 3.51 16.72 2.17
CA CYS A 98 4.24 17.64 1.31
C CYS A 98 4.68 16.99 0.00
N ASN A 99 4.90 17.81 -1.02
CA ASN A 99 5.47 17.36 -2.29
C ASN A 99 6.99 17.46 -2.22
N VAL A 100 7.67 16.46 -2.77
CA VAL A 100 9.12 16.49 -2.96
C VAL A 100 9.48 17.43 -4.10
N ILE A 101 10.65 18.03 -3.98
CA ILE A 101 11.25 18.92 -4.97
C ILE A 101 12.48 18.22 -5.55
N TYR A 102 12.66 18.29 -6.86
CA TYR A 102 13.88 17.81 -7.48
C TYR A 102 15.03 18.80 -7.28
N ASP A 103 16.09 18.35 -6.62
CA ASP A 103 17.38 19.03 -6.54
C ASP A 103 18.35 18.30 -7.47
N SER A 104 18.78 18.94 -8.56
CA SER A 104 19.64 18.32 -9.58
C SER A 104 21.10 18.15 -9.16
N ASP A 105 21.54 18.93 -8.18
CA ASP A 105 22.95 19.09 -7.84
C ASP A 105 23.35 18.24 -6.62
N ASP A 106 22.37 17.63 -5.95
CA ASP A 106 22.60 16.80 -4.78
C ASP A 106 23.39 15.52 -5.14
N ILE A 107 24.62 15.45 -4.63
CA ILE A 107 25.56 14.36 -4.86
C ILE A 107 25.13 13.02 -4.24
N ARG A 108 24.20 13.02 -3.29
CA ARG A 108 23.70 11.79 -2.66
C ARG A 108 23.08 10.87 -3.72
N GLY A 109 22.48 11.47 -4.75
CA GLY A 109 21.91 10.79 -5.90
C GLY A 109 22.91 9.93 -6.69
N THR A 110 24.18 10.35 -6.81
CA THR A 110 25.21 9.64 -7.61
C THR A 110 25.36 8.17 -7.24
N SER A 111 25.18 7.82 -5.98
CA SER A 111 25.33 6.43 -5.50
C SER A 111 24.08 5.56 -5.67
N LYS A 112 22.93 6.17 -5.97
CA LYS A 112 21.60 5.53 -5.94
C LYS A 112 20.85 5.62 -7.25
N ASN A 113 21.10 6.66 -8.04
CA ASN A 113 20.44 6.87 -9.31
C ASN A 113 21.02 5.98 -10.42
N PRO A 114 20.21 5.65 -11.44
CA PRO A 114 20.71 5.05 -12.67
C PRO A 114 21.84 5.88 -13.27
N LEU A 115 22.80 5.23 -13.92
CA LEU A 115 23.97 5.85 -14.55
C LEU A 115 24.83 6.71 -13.63
N SER A 116 24.68 6.58 -12.32
CA SER A 116 25.38 7.38 -11.31
C SER A 116 25.23 8.90 -11.50
N ILE A 117 24.08 9.35 -11.99
CA ILE A 117 23.79 10.79 -12.14
C ILE A 117 23.50 11.46 -10.79
N THR A 118 23.80 12.75 -10.69
CA THR A 118 23.44 13.56 -9.51
C THR A 118 21.93 13.79 -9.44
N GLY A 119 21.51 14.25 -8.27
CA GLY A 119 20.18 14.78 -8.03
C GLY A 119 19.28 13.85 -7.24
N VAL A 120 18.37 14.44 -6.47
CA VAL A 120 17.49 13.74 -5.53
C VAL A 120 16.11 14.37 -5.51
N LEU A 121 15.15 13.65 -4.94
CA LEU A 121 13.84 14.17 -4.58
C LEU A 121 13.87 14.49 -3.08
N LEU A 122 13.66 15.75 -2.73
CA LEU A 122 13.77 16.29 -1.37
C LEU A 122 12.41 16.74 -0.83
N ASP A 123 12.02 16.25 0.34
CA ASP A 123 10.87 16.76 1.09
C ASP A 123 11.33 17.80 2.12
N LEU A 124 10.99 19.07 1.89
CA LEU A 124 11.35 20.18 2.79
C LEU A 124 10.60 20.16 4.13
N CYS A 125 9.53 19.37 4.26
CA CYS A 125 8.78 19.27 5.51
C CYS A 125 9.37 18.26 6.49
N SER A 126 10.09 17.25 6.00
CA SER A 126 10.65 16.17 6.81
C SER A 126 12.16 15.97 6.66
N ASP A 127 12.82 16.77 5.83
CA ASP A 127 14.22 16.61 5.40
C ASP A 127 14.52 15.22 4.79
N SER A 128 13.49 14.53 4.31
CA SER A 128 13.61 13.22 3.69
C SER A 128 14.06 13.32 2.24
N VAL A 129 14.82 12.31 1.80
CA VAL A 129 15.53 12.31 0.53
C VAL A 129 15.39 10.96 -0.15
N TRP A 130 15.01 11.00 -1.42
CA TRP A 130 14.86 9.83 -2.27
C TRP A 130 15.70 9.98 -3.55
N ALA A 131 16.07 8.83 -4.12
CA ALA A 131 16.65 8.74 -5.44
C ALA A 131 15.61 9.12 -6.50
N LEU A 132 16.07 9.37 -7.73
CA LEU A 132 15.19 9.63 -8.87
C LEU A 132 14.31 8.43 -9.23
N THR A 133 14.63 7.24 -8.74
CA THR A 133 13.80 6.03 -8.83
C THR A 133 12.72 5.95 -7.75
N GLY A 134 12.70 6.89 -6.80
CA GLY A 134 11.82 6.88 -5.63
C GLY A 134 12.35 6.05 -4.47
N ASP A 135 13.54 5.46 -4.56
CA ASP A 135 14.11 4.67 -3.46
C ASP A 135 14.63 5.59 -2.35
N ALA A 136 14.36 5.26 -1.08
CA ALA A 136 14.80 6.06 0.06
C ALA A 136 16.34 6.14 0.15
N ILE A 137 16.85 7.35 0.38
CA ILE A 137 18.28 7.60 0.61
C ILE A 137 18.52 7.97 2.07
N SER A 138 17.80 8.97 2.59
CA SER A 138 17.98 9.52 3.93
C SER A 138 16.69 10.16 4.45
N GLY A 139 16.53 10.29 5.77
CA GLY A 139 15.33 10.84 6.42
C GLY A 139 14.09 9.94 6.37
N ALA A 140 13.83 9.30 5.24
CA ALA A 140 12.78 8.31 5.06
C ALA A 140 13.28 6.86 5.18
N ASN A 141 12.40 5.96 5.63
CA ASN A 141 12.62 4.51 5.67
C ASN A 141 11.67 3.74 4.72
N TYR A 142 11.01 4.45 3.79
CA TYR A 142 10.07 3.92 2.82
C TYR A 142 10.30 4.59 1.45
N PRO A 143 10.08 3.88 0.33
CA PRO A 143 10.19 4.48 -1.00
C PRO A 143 8.98 5.38 -1.31
N LEU A 144 9.16 6.31 -2.25
CA LEU A 144 8.05 6.99 -2.89
C LEU A 144 7.27 6.02 -3.78
N ARG A 145 6.00 6.35 -4.02
CA ARG A 145 5.14 5.53 -4.89
C ARG A 145 5.65 5.60 -6.33
N THR A 146 5.58 4.48 -7.03
CA THR A 146 6.00 4.37 -8.43
C THR A 146 4.86 3.84 -9.29
N PRO A 147 4.06 4.74 -9.88
CA PRO A 147 2.92 4.36 -10.70
C PRO A 147 3.32 3.59 -11.97
N GLN A 148 2.35 2.86 -12.53
CA GLN A 148 2.62 2.00 -13.68
C GLN A 148 2.78 2.83 -14.94
N VAL A 149 3.78 2.49 -15.76
CA VAL A 149 4.03 3.14 -17.04
C VAL A 149 3.64 2.21 -18.17
N THR A 150 2.82 2.70 -19.09
CA THR A 150 2.37 1.99 -20.29
C THR A 150 2.65 2.82 -21.53
N TYR A 151 2.57 2.20 -22.71
CA TYR A 151 2.85 2.85 -23.98
C TYR A 151 1.68 2.68 -24.92
N LYS A 152 1.19 3.78 -25.50
CA LYS A 152 0.07 3.75 -26.45
C LYS A 152 0.40 4.63 -27.65
N ARG A 153 -0.01 4.22 -28.84
CA ARG A 153 0.10 5.11 -30.02
C ARG A 153 -1.10 6.05 -30.05
N GLY A 154 -0.82 7.34 -30.25
CA GLY A 154 -1.83 8.36 -30.51
C GLY A 154 -2.41 8.25 -31.92
N GLU A 155 -3.39 9.10 -32.23
CA GLU A 155 -4.02 9.16 -33.56
C GLU A 155 -3.02 9.52 -34.67
N GLU A 156 -1.96 10.25 -34.32
CA GLU A 156 -0.86 10.63 -35.22
C GLU A 156 0.14 9.49 -35.48
N GLY A 157 -0.04 8.33 -34.83
CA GLY A 157 0.86 7.17 -34.94
C GLY A 157 2.12 7.26 -34.08
N ILE A 158 2.33 8.37 -33.35
CA ILE A 158 3.43 8.58 -32.41
C ILE A 158 3.19 7.75 -31.14
N LEU A 159 4.24 7.16 -30.58
CA LEU A 159 4.18 6.42 -29.33
C LEU A 159 4.26 7.38 -28.14
N HIS A 160 3.28 7.33 -27.26
CA HIS A 160 3.16 8.16 -26.07
C HIS A 160 3.33 7.31 -24.80
N VAL A 161 3.82 7.96 -23.76
CA VAL A 161 4.04 7.38 -22.43
C VAL A 161 2.84 7.72 -21.56
N TRP A 162 2.17 6.70 -21.05
CA TRP A 162 0.99 6.83 -20.22
C TRP A 162 1.30 6.37 -18.81
N VAL A 163 0.95 7.17 -17.82
CA VAL A 163 1.13 6.84 -16.41
C VAL A 163 -0.23 6.50 -15.82
N GLU A 164 -0.34 5.32 -15.24
CA GLU A 164 -1.53 4.86 -14.50
C GLU A 164 -1.28 4.98 -13.00
N VAL A 165 -2.12 5.79 -12.36
CA VAL A 165 -2.07 6.04 -10.92
C VAL A 165 -3.25 5.37 -10.26
N ILE A 166 -2.96 4.58 -9.24
CA ILE A 166 -3.95 3.92 -8.39
C ILE A 166 -3.92 4.63 -7.04
N THR A 167 -5.02 5.27 -6.67
CA THR A 167 -5.18 5.96 -5.39
C THR A 167 -6.27 5.28 -4.58
N VAL A 168 -6.05 5.16 -3.27
CA VAL A 168 -7.06 4.72 -2.31
C VAL A 168 -7.61 5.95 -1.62
N LEU A 169 -8.91 6.19 -1.75
CA LEU A 169 -9.58 7.28 -1.06
C LEU A 169 -10.01 6.78 0.33
N ASP A 170 -9.40 7.33 1.38
CA ASP A 170 -9.89 7.18 2.75
C ASP A 170 -11.14 8.07 2.94
N ARG A 171 -12.22 7.48 3.45
CA ARG A 171 -13.46 8.20 3.82
C ARG A 171 -13.34 8.91 5.16
#